data_AF-A0AAV6K4B4-F1
#
_entry.id   AF-A0AAV6K4B4-F1
#
_cell.length_a   1.000
_cell.length_b   1.000
_cell.length_c   1.000
_cell.angle_alpha   90.00
_cell.angle_beta   90.00
_cell.angle_gamma   90.00
#
_symmetry.space_group_name_H-M   'P 1'
#
loop_
_entity.id
_entity.type
_entity.pdbx_description
1 polymer ?
#
loop_
_entity_poly.entity_id
_entity_poly.type
_entity_poly.pdbx_seq_one_letter_code
_entity_poly.pdbx_strand_id
1 'polypeptide(L)'
;MGLEDNTLQGGSLPNQTGQNSAQLESLMSKCAVVLELGKRFFPRCSEVLNKMMDDDDWSELAYIQNETQEERQLKKRRYMELQDVITKAFHEDKEEFTKCINIQSSSSSTSIGGVGRLNGKLTLKK
;
A
#
# COMPACT_ATOMS: atom_id res chain seq x y z
N MET A 1 -21.77 -67.50 -21.98
CA MET A 1 -21.47 -66.56 -23.08
C MET A 1 -22.26 -65.31 -22.77
N GLY A 2 -21.58 -64.20 -22.51
CA GLY A 2 -22.15 -62.95 -22.00
C GLY A 2 -21.04 -62.11 -21.40
N LEU A 3 -20.22 -61.54 -22.30
CA LEU A 3 -19.16 -60.57 -22.05
C LEU A 3 -19.76 -59.21 -22.41
N GLU A 4 -19.89 -58.31 -21.44
CA GLU A 4 -20.30 -56.91 -21.63
C GLU A 4 -20.18 -56.22 -20.25
N ASP A 5 -19.64 -55.02 -20.05
CA ASP A 5 -18.72 -54.17 -20.79
C ASP A 5 -18.11 -53.27 -19.71
N ASN A 6 -16.81 -53.41 -19.40
CA ASN A 6 -16.13 -52.52 -18.46
C ASN A 6 -15.71 -51.25 -19.22
N THR A 7 -16.63 -50.28 -19.29
CA THR A 7 -16.35 -48.95 -19.81
C THR A 7 -15.34 -48.26 -18.89
N LEU A 8 -14.09 -48.14 -19.37
CA LEU A 8 -13.05 -47.30 -18.78
C LEU A 8 -13.51 -45.83 -18.85
N GLN A 9 -14.03 -45.32 -17.75
CA GLN A 9 -14.28 -43.90 -17.59
C GLN A 9 -12.93 -43.21 -17.35
N GLY A 10 -12.33 -42.73 -18.43
CA GLY A 10 -11.17 -41.84 -18.40
C GLY A 10 -11.55 -40.51 -17.74
N GLY A 11 -11.38 -40.45 -16.43
CA GLY A 11 -11.42 -39.19 -15.69
C GLY A 11 -10.18 -38.36 -16.04
N SER A 12 -10.37 -37.34 -16.88
CA SER A 12 -9.35 -36.32 -17.14
C SER A 12 -9.04 -35.58 -15.82
N LEU A 13 -7.80 -35.67 -15.35
CA LEU A 13 -7.35 -34.89 -14.19
C LEU A 13 -7.50 -33.39 -14.49
N PRO A 14 -8.03 -32.58 -13.56
CA PRO A 14 -8.07 -31.14 -13.76
C PRO A 14 -6.66 -30.57 -13.92
N ASN A 15 -6.51 -29.66 -14.89
CA ASN A 15 -5.29 -28.93 -15.23
C ASN A 15 -4.89 -27.98 -14.07
N GLN A 16 -4.29 -28.55 -13.03
CA GLN A 16 -3.86 -27.84 -11.82
C GLN A 16 -2.76 -26.81 -12.10
N THR A 17 -1.92 -27.03 -13.12
CA THR A 17 -0.86 -26.11 -13.54
C THR A 17 -1.38 -24.77 -14.06
N GLY A 18 -2.48 -24.77 -14.85
CA GLY A 18 -3.10 -23.54 -15.32
C GLY A 18 -3.80 -22.75 -14.20
N GLN A 19 -4.47 -23.45 -13.28
CA GLN A 19 -5.16 -22.83 -12.14
C GLN A 19 -4.18 -22.16 -11.17
N ASN A 20 -3.04 -22.79 -10.89
CA ASN A 20 -2.01 -22.22 -10.01
C ASN A 20 -1.39 -20.96 -10.61
N SER A 21 -1.19 -20.91 -11.95
CA SER A 21 -0.67 -19.71 -12.62
C SER A 21 -1.63 -18.52 -12.53
N ALA A 22 -2.94 -18.74 -12.79
CA ALA A 22 -3.94 -17.69 -12.67
C ALA A 22 -4.12 -17.20 -11.22
N GLN A 23 -3.99 -18.10 -10.24
CA GLN A 23 -4.01 -17.74 -8.82
C GLN A 23 -2.79 -16.93 -8.42
N LEU A 24 -1.60 -17.27 -8.91
CA LEU A 24 -0.36 -16.52 -8.65
C LEU A 24 -0.42 -15.11 -9.24
N GLU A 25 -0.87 -14.96 -10.49
CA GLU A 25 -1.07 -13.65 -11.13
C GLU A 25 -2.10 -12.80 -10.38
N SER A 26 -3.22 -13.41 -9.98
CA SER A 26 -4.25 -12.73 -9.17
C SER A 26 -3.69 -12.27 -7.82
N LEU A 27 -2.85 -13.09 -7.19
CA LEU A 27 -2.21 -12.74 -5.91
C LEU A 27 -1.19 -11.61 -6.09
N MET A 28 -0.32 -11.68 -7.09
CA MET A 28 0.65 -10.63 -7.41
C MET A 28 -0.03 -9.29 -7.67
N SER A 29 -1.12 -9.28 -8.46
CA SER A 29 -1.90 -8.07 -8.73
C SER A 29 -2.49 -7.46 -7.45
N LYS A 30 -3.08 -8.29 -6.58
CA LYS A 30 -3.63 -7.81 -5.30
C LYS A 30 -2.54 -7.24 -4.39
N CYS A 31 -1.40 -7.91 -4.30
CA CYS A 31 -0.25 -7.41 -3.55
C CYS A 31 0.24 -6.07 -4.11
N ALA A 32 0.33 -5.93 -5.44
CA ALA A 32 0.76 -4.68 -6.07
C ALA A 32 -0.14 -3.50 -5.69
N VAL A 33 -1.47 -3.68 -5.69
CA VAL A 33 -2.42 -2.62 -5.29
C VAL A 33 -2.23 -2.22 -3.83
N VAL A 34 -2.08 -3.19 -2.92
CA VAL A 34 -1.85 -2.90 -1.50
C VAL A 34 -0.54 -2.15 -1.29
N LEU A 35 0.52 -2.55 -1.99
CA LEU A 35 1.81 -1.88 -1.93
C LEU A 35 1.72 -0.45 -2.48
N GLU A 36 1.06 -0.25 -3.62
CA GLU A 36 0.87 1.07 -4.23
C GLU A 36 0.09 2.02 -3.29
N LEU A 37 -0.98 1.52 -2.66
CA LEU A 37 -1.71 2.27 -1.65
C LEU A 37 -0.82 2.62 -0.46
N GLY A 38 -0.06 1.65 0.06
CA GLY A 38 0.89 1.88 1.15
C GLY A 38 1.87 3.02 0.83
N LYS A 39 2.43 3.04 -0.38
CA LYS A 39 3.32 4.11 -0.86
C LYS A 39 2.65 5.48 -0.93
N ARG A 40 1.36 5.54 -1.26
CA ARG A 40 0.59 6.79 -1.29
C ARG A 40 0.27 7.33 0.09
N PHE A 41 -0.03 6.46 1.06
CA PHE A 41 -0.30 6.87 2.44
C PHE A 41 0.97 7.15 3.25
N PHE A 42 2.07 6.49 2.91
CA PHE A 42 3.33 6.59 3.63
C PHE A 42 4.52 6.78 2.67
N PRO A 43 4.57 7.93 1.95
CA PRO A 43 5.61 8.18 0.96
C PRO A 43 7.01 8.22 1.57
N ARG A 44 7.18 8.82 2.77
CA ARG A 44 8.50 8.90 3.43
C ARG A 44 8.94 7.54 3.94
N CYS A 45 8.05 6.77 4.58
CA CYS A 45 8.38 5.41 4.99
C CYS A 45 8.75 4.54 3.79
N SER A 46 8.04 4.65 2.67
CA SER A 46 8.39 3.87 1.48
C SER A 46 9.78 4.23 0.96
N GLU A 47 10.17 5.50 0.93
CA GLU A 47 11.49 5.90 0.46
C GLU A 47 12.59 5.34 1.37
N VAL A 48 12.38 5.45 2.68
CA VAL A 48 13.26 4.91 3.71
C VAL A 48 13.41 3.40 3.56
N LEU A 49 12.32 2.65 3.40
CA LEU A 49 12.35 1.20 3.20
C LEU A 49 13.01 0.79 1.87
N ASN A 50 12.78 1.52 0.78
CA ASN A 50 13.41 1.24 -0.51
C ASN A 50 14.94 1.39 -0.40
N LYS A 51 15.43 2.47 0.23
CA LYS A 51 16.87 2.68 0.44
C LYS A 51 17.50 1.53 1.19
N MET A 52 16.87 1.11 2.29
CA MET A 52 17.39 -0.02 3.06
C MET A 52 17.44 -1.31 2.23
N MET A 53 16.42 -1.56 1.40
CA MET A 53 16.39 -2.74 0.51
C MET A 53 17.46 -2.69 -0.59
N ASP A 54 17.80 -1.50 -1.07
CA ASP A 54 18.86 -1.30 -2.06
C ASP A 54 20.27 -1.37 -1.42
N ASP A 55 20.38 -1.03 -0.14
CA ASP A 55 21.60 -1.10 0.65
C ASP A 55 21.83 -2.54 1.19
N ASP A 56 23.10 -2.97 1.30
CA ASP A 56 23.46 -4.27 1.91
C ASP A 56 23.14 -4.35 3.42
N ASP A 57 22.58 -3.28 4.00
CA ASP A 57 22.27 -3.12 5.41
C ASP A 57 21.29 -4.19 5.94
N TRP A 58 20.31 -4.64 5.14
CA TRP A 58 19.41 -5.74 5.57
C TRP A 58 20.12 -7.09 5.63
N SER A 59 21.03 -7.34 4.70
CA SER A 59 21.82 -8.57 4.67
C SER A 59 22.73 -8.67 5.89
N GLU A 60 23.28 -7.53 6.33
CA GLU A 60 24.05 -7.43 7.58
C GLU A 60 23.20 -7.76 8.81
N LEU A 61 21.93 -7.34 8.86
CA LEU A 61 21.02 -7.61 9.98
C LEU A 61 20.49 -9.06 10.04
N ALA A 62 20.44 -9.78 8.91
CA ALA A 62 19.80 -11.09 8.84
C ALA A 62 20.63 -12.26 9.42
N TYR A 63 21.96 -12.13 9.51
CA TYR A 63 22.85 -13.25 9.86
C TYR A 63 23.13 -13.38 11.36
N ILE A 64 22.28 -14.08 12.13
CA ILE A 64 22.38 -14.14 13.62
C ILE A 64 23.17 -15.36 14.16
N GLN A 65 23.42 -16.39 13.34
CA GLN A 65 23.72 -17.73 13.86
C GLN A 65 25.12 -17.90 14.49
N ASN A 66 26.12 -17.09 14.09
CA ASN A 66 27.52 -17.27 14.50
C ASN A 66 28.22 -15.96 14.94
N GLU A 67 27.47 -14.96 15.42
CA GLU A 67 28.06 -13.65 15.77
C GLU A 67 28.85 -13.66 17.07
N THR A 68 29.97 -12.95 17.05
CA THR A 68 30.68 -12.47 18.24
C THR A 68 29.81 -11.46 19.01
N GLN A 69 30.12 -11.25 20.30
CA GLN A 69 29.39 -10.28 21.11
C GLN A 69 29.48 -8.86 20.52
N GLU A 70 30.60 -8.51 19.89
CA GLU A 70 30.84 -7.20 19.28
C GLU A 70 29.95 -7.00 18.05
N GLU A 71 29.86 -7.99 17.16
CA GLU A 71 28.96 -7.97 15.99
C GLU A 71 27.50 -7.84 16.42
N ARG A 72 27.09 -8.53 17.49
CA ARG A 72 25.74 -8.41 18.03
C ARG A 72 25.42 -7.00 18.52
N GLN A 73 26.37 -6.34 19.21
CA GLN A 73 26.17 -4.96 19.65
C GLN A 73 26.14 -3.98 18.48
N LEU A 74 26.98 -4.20 17.46
CA LEU A 74 26.99 -3.39 16.24
C LEU A 74 25.65 -3.48 15.51
N LYS A 75 25.13 -4.69 15.29
CA LYS A 75 23.82 -4.90 14.65
C LYS A 75 22.67 -4.34 15.46
N LYS A 76 22.73 -4.46 16.79
CA LYS A 76 21.73 -3.83 17.67
C LYS A 76 21.72 -2.31 17.50
N ARG A 77 22.88 -1.68 17.40
CA ARG A 77 22.99 -0.24 17.14
C ARG A 77 22.40 0.13 15.78
N ARG A 78 22.85 -0.55 14.71
CA ARG A 78 22.34 -0.37 13.34
C ARG A 78 20.81 -0.51 13.29
N TYR A 79 20.26 -1.55 13.93
CA TYR A 79 18.82 -1.75 14.04
C TYR A 79 18.11 -0.59 14.74
N MET A 80 18.66 -0.07 15.84
CA MET A 80 18.06 1.07 16.55
C MET A 80 18.08 2.35 15.71
N GLU A 81 19.16 2.63 15.00
CA GLU A 81 19.25 3.76 14.06
C GLU A 81 18.20 3.63 12.96
N LEU A 82 18.08 2.44 12.39
CA LEU A 82 17.08 2.11 11.37
C LEU A 82 15.66 2.32 11.87
N GLN A 83 15.38 1.79 13.07
CA GLN A 83 14.09 1.90 13.73
C GLN A 83 13.73 3.38 13.98
N ASP A 84 14.68 4.20 14.40
CA ASP A 84 14.47 5.63 14.64
C ASP A 84 14.08 6.35 13.35
N VAL A 85 14.82 6.11 12.26
CA VAL A 85 14.54 6.73 10.95
C VAL A 85 13.16 6.34 10.42
N ILE A 86 12.79 5.04 10.50
CA ILE A 86 11.45 4.57 10.09
C ILE A 86 10.36 5.19 10.97
N THR A 87 10.58 5.20 12.29
CA THR A 87 9.60 5.72 13.25
C THR A 87 9.36 7.19 12.99
N LYS A 88 10.42 7.97 12.75
CA LYS A 88 10.30 9.39 12.42
C LYS A 88 9.52 9.60 11.12
N ALA A 89 9.89 8.90 10.05
CA ALA A 89 9.19 8.99 8.75
C ALA A 89 7.70 8.65 8.89
N PHE A 90 7.37 7.64 9.71
CA PHE A 90 5.98 7.24 9.96
C PHE A 90 5.16 8.35 10.63
N HIS A 91 5.74 9.02 11.63
CA HIS A 91 5.05 10.11 12.32
C HIS A 91 4.83 11.30 11.38
N GLU A 92 5.81 11.62 10.54
CA GLU A 92 5.71 12.69 9.55
C GLU A 92 4.62 12.39 8.51
N ASP A 93 4.61 11.18 7.94
CA ASP A 93 3.57 10.75 6.98
C ASP A 93 2.17 10.80 7.63
N LYS A 94 2.05 10.37 8.88
CA LYS A 94 0.79 10.40 9.65
C LYS A 94 0.30 11.83 9.92
N GLU A 95 1.21 12.74 10.29
CA GLU A 95 0.88 14.14 10.54
C GLU A 95 0.42 14.83 9.25
N GLU A 96 1.14 14.62 8.15
CA GLU A 96 0.79 15.19 6.84
C GLU A 96 -0.57 14.69 6.36
N PHE A 97 -0.84 13.38 6.48
CA PHE A 97 -2.13 12.81 6.16
C PHE A 97 -3.27 13.43 6.99
N THR A 98 -3.07 13.57 8.30
CA THR A 98 -4.05 14.18 9.20
C THR A 98 -4.29 15.65 8.85
N LYS A 99 -3.24 16.38 8.49
CA LYS A 99 -3.32 17.78 8.06
C LYS A 99 -4.11 17.92 6.76
N CYS A 100 -3.89 17.06 5.77
CA CYS A 100 -4.63 17.07 4.52
C CYS A 100 -6.14 16.88 4.73
N ILE A 101 -6.54 15.95 5.63
CA ILE A 101 -7.95 15.75 5.99
C ILE A 101 -8.55 17.02 6.61
N ASN A 102 -7.84 17.65 7.55
CA ASN A 102 -8.32 18.85 8.23
C ASN A 102 -8.43 20.07 7.28
N ILE A 103 -7.53 20.20 6.30
CA ILE A 103 -7.59 21.27 5.29
C ILE A 103 -8.77 21.04 4.33
N GLN A 104 -9.05 19.80 3.94
CA GLN A 104 -10.18 19.47 3.07
C GLN A 104 -11.53 19.80 3.74
N SER A 105 -11.65 19.63 5.06
CA SER A 105 -12.83 20.05 5.82
C SER A 105 -13.03 21.57 5.89
N SER A 106 -11.98 22.35 5.65
CA SER A 106 -12.01 23.82 5.72
C SER A 106 -12.40 24.49 4.39
N SER A 107 -12.54 23.71 3.30
CA SER A 107 -12.82 24.25 1.95
C SER A 107 -14.30 24.32 1.56
N SER A 108 -15.21 24.19 2.53
CA SER A 108 -16.66 24.26 2.29
C SER A 108 -17.24 25.56 2.86
N SER A 109 -17.20 26.67 2.10
CA SER A 109 -18.06 27.87 2.31
C SER A 109 -18.11 28.83 1.09
N THR A 110 -19.27 28.78 0.40
CA THR A 110 -20.04 29.72 -0.47
C THR A 110 -19.42 31.05 -1.00
N SER A 111 -19.65 31.47 -2.25
CA SER A 111 -20.96 31.92 -2.78
C SER A 111 -21.06 31.84 -4.32
N ILE A 112 -22.17 31.30 -4.83
CA ILE A 112 -22.62 31.55 -6.22
C ILE A 112 -23.23 32.95 -6.22
N GLY A 113 -22.38 33.96 -6.23
CA GLY A 113 -22.74 35.36 -6.45
C GLY A 113 -22.24 35.79 -7.82
N GLY A 114 -22.92 35.37 -8.89
CA GLY A 114 -22.42 35.70 -10.23
C GLY A 114 -23.15 35.08 -11.41
N VAL A 115 -24.49 35.12 -11.47
CA VAL A 115 -25.21 34.97 -12.75
C VAL A 115 -26.39 35.93 -12.82
N GLY A 116 -26.31 36.89 -13.75
CA GLY A 116 -27.43 37.28 -14.61
C GLY A 116 -28.49 38.25 -14.05
N ARG A 117 -28.52 39.45 -14.63
CA ARG A 117 -29.63 40.42 -14.60
C ARG A 117 -30.94 39.76 -15.05
N LEU A 118 -32.06 40.01 -14.37
CA LEU A 118 -33.39 40.14 -14.99
C LEU A 118 -34.27 41.18 -14.26
N ASN A 119 -34.84 42.06 -15.06
CA ASN A 119 -35.75 43.17 -14.77
C ASN A 119 -36.95 42.83 -13.86
N GLY A 120 -37.34 43.79 -13.00
CA GLY A 120 -38.60 43.70 -12.26
C GLY A 120 -39.01 44.93 -11.44
N LYS A 121 -39.30 46.06 -12.11
CA LYS A 121 -40.30 47.09 -11.75
C LYS A 121 -40.20 47.78 -10.36
N LEU A 122 -39.69 49.01 -10.40
CA LEU A 122 -39.82 50.05 -9.35
C LEU A 122 -41.30 50.43 -9.12
N THR A 123 -41.73 50.48 -7.85
CA THR A 123 -42.75 51.44 -7.39
C THR A 123 -42.40 51.95 -6.00
N LEU A 124 -41.93 53.21 -5.96
CA LEU A 124 -41.74 54.03 -4.77
C LEU A 124 -43.10 54.65 -4.38
N LYS A 125 -43.53 54.54 -3.12
CA LYS A 125 -44.58 55.40 -2.57
C LYS A 125 -44.05 56.17 -1.35
N LYS A 126 -44.39 57.45 -1.38
CA LYS A 126 -43.98 58.58 -0.54
C LYS A 126 -44.60 58.52 0.85
#